data_AF-A0A843HW70-F1
#
_entry.id   AF-A0A843HW70-F1
#
_cell.length_a   1.000
_cell.length_b   1.000
_cell.length_c   1.000
_cell.angle_alpha   90.00
_cell.angle_beta   90.00
_cell.angle_gamma   90.00
#
_symmetry.space_group_name_H-M   'P 1'
#
loop_
_entity.id
_entity.type
_entity.pdbx_description
1 polymer ?
#
loop_
_entity_poly.entity_id
_entity_poly.type
_entity_poly.pdbx_seq_one_letter_code
_entity_poly.pdbx_strand_id
1 'polypeptide(L)'
;TVLEKLPKERKIGGVTINVKNLKILRRYSEDFYVVTYSLNAGCLFPLSTLSQLRFNEDLFLDRVDFDFNLKMKKKGLLMLGYKEQMLDHQAGKIIRYVQNKNIIKIIKFLEFFCPYLRKHKAERGIAVSHKPFRNYLIIRNNAYLLIRNIPYLDKVFLNNIFILGDLSAFMEIWELEGFFKALKLFLRANIVGLLGHLREDNKRFLEKDFNV
;
A
#
# COMPACT_ATOMS: atom_id res chain seq x y z
N THR A 1 23.05 1.87 -4.57
CA THR A 1 21.63 1.92 -5.04
C THR A 1 21.22 3.36 -5.37
N VAL A 2 20.09 3.62 -6.05
CA VAL A 2 19.58 5.01 -6.31
C VAL A 2 19.56 5.87 -5.03
N LEU A 3 19.43 5.23 -3.86
CA LEU A 3 19.52 5.83 -2.53
C LEU A 3 20.87 6.51 -2.20
N GLU A 4 21.98 6.09 -2.82
CA GLU A 4 23.32 6.66 -2.65
C GLU A 4 23.56 7.89 -3.52
N LYS A 5 22.71 8.15 -4.52
CA LYS A 5 22.82 9.29 -5.45
C LYS A 5 21.98 10.51 -5.04
N LEU A 6 21.34 10.49 -3.87
CA LEU A 6 20.53 11.63 -3.39
C LEU A 6 21.41 12.68 -2.71
N PRO A 7 21.07 13.99 -2.80
CA PRO A 7 21.90 15.08 -2.28
C PRO A 7 22.25 14.91 -0.79
N LYS A 8 23.47 15.35 -0.43
CA LYS A 8 24.03 15.24 0.93
C LYS A 8 23.22 16.03 1.96
N GLU A 9 22.58 17.12 1.56
CA GLU A 9 21.65 17.89 2.38
C GLU A 9 20.22 17.45 2.08
N ARG A 10 19.66 16.59 2.92
CA ARG A 10 18.25 16.21 2.80
C ARG A 10 17.41 17.04 3.75
N LYS A 11 16.52 17.85 3.18
CA LYS A 11 15.56 18.65 3.97
C LYS A 11 14.47 17.75 4.57
N ILE A 12 14.00 18.10 5.76
CA ILE A 12 12.88 17.43 6.40
C ILE A 12 11.62 17.75 5.58
N GLY A 13 11.00 16.72 5.01
CA GLY A 13 9.77 16.86 4.25
C GLY A 13 8.51 16.51 5.04
N GLY A 14 8.63 15.73 6.12
CA GLY A 14 7.51 15.37 6.98
C GLY A 14 7.96 14.67 8.26
N VAL A 15 7.05 14.64 9.24
CA VAL A 15 7.22 13.96 10.52
C VAL A 15 6.00 13.09 10.77
N THR A 16 6.19 11.89 11.32
CA THR A 16 5.13 10.97 11.72
C THR A 16 5.29 10.56 13.18
N ILE A 17 4.16 10.49 13.89
CA ILE A 17 4.08 9.93 15.25
C ILE A 17 3.56 8.48 15.26
N ASN A 18 3.25 7.95 14.07
CA ASN A 18 2.86 6.56 13.88
C ASN A 18 4.07 5.75 13.42
N VAL A 19 4.89 5.32 14.38
CA VAL A 19 6.11 4.54 14.10
C VAL A 19 5.93 3.02 14.13
N LYS A 20 4.72 2.54 14.44
CA LYS A 20 4.40 1.12 14.45
C LYS A 20 4.63 0.53 13.05
N ASN A 21 5.49 -0.48 12.95
CA ASN A 21 5.86 -1.17 11.71
C ASN A 21 6.61 -0.32 10.66
N LEU A 22 7.11 0.87 11.02
CA LEU A 22 7.94 1.64 10.09
C LEU A 22 9.34 1.03 10.01
N LYS A 23 9.85 0.89 8.78
CA LYS A 23 11.25 0.52 8.59
C LYS A 23 12.12 1.74 8.86
N ILE A 24 12.79 1.71 10.01
CA ILE A 24 13.83 2.65 10.42
C ILE A 24 15.06 2.45 9.54
N LEU A 25 15.59 3.54 8.99
CA LEU A 25 16.80 3.54 8.17
C LEU A 25 18.03 3.90 8.99
N ARG A 26 17.91 4.95 9.82
CA ARG A 26 18.98 5.44 10.70
C ARG A 26 18.41 6.39 11.76
N ARG A 27 19.15 6.60 12.85
CA ARG A 27 18.87 7.67 13.80
C ARG A 27 19.13 9.04 13.15
N TYR A 28 18.26 10.01 13.44
CA TYR A 28 18.43 11.41 13.02
C TYR A 28 18.84 12.29 14.21
N SER A 29 18.17 12.14 15.35
CA SER A 29 18.47 12.84 16.60
C SER A 29 18.14 11.96 17.82
N GLU A 30 18.14 12.53 19.03
CA GLU A 30 17.74 11.79 20.23
C GLU A 30 16.33 11.20 20.09
N ASP A 31 15.41 11.99 19.54
CA ASP A 31 13.98 11.71 19.48
C ASP A 31 13.46 11.25 18.11
N PHE A 32 14.28 11.31 17.07
CA PHE A 32 13.82 11.07 15.70
C PHE A 32 14.66 10.05 14.94
N TYR A 33 13.97 9.26 14.13
CA TYR A 33 14.54 8.33 13.17
C TYR A 33 14.21 8.77 11.74
N VAL A 34 15.12 8.53 10.80
CA VAL A 34 14.77 8.55 9.39
C VAL A 34 14.07 7.24 9.05
N VAL A 35 12.87 7.34 8.47
CA VAL A 35 12.06 6.17 8.08
C VAL A 35 11.89 6.10 6.57
N THR A 36 11.58 4.92 6.07
CA THR A 36 11.40 4.69 4.62
C THR A 36 10.14 5.34 4.07
N TYR A 37 8.99 5.07 4.69
CA TYR A 37 7.66 5.58 4.35
C TYR A 37 6.84 5.61 5.63
N SER A 38 5.77 6.42 5.66
CA SER A 38 4.72 6.33 6.69
C SER A 38 3.36 6.24 6.02
N LEU A 39 2.44 5.47 6.62
CA LEU A 39 1.01 5.57 6.30
C LEU A 39 0.50 6.80 7.06
N ASN A 40 -0.19 7.73 6.40
CA ASN A 40 -0.27 9.14 6.82
C ASN A 40 -1.10 9.42 8.08
N ALA A 41 -1.53 8.40 8.82
CA ALA A 41 -2.11 8.61 10.14
C ALA A 41 -1.06 9.26 11.06
N GLY A 42 -1.37 10.46 11.58
CA GLY A 42 -0.47 11.21 12.46
C GLY A 42 0.77 11.79 11.79
N CYS A 43 0.66 12.21 10.53
CA CYS A 43 1.74 12.91 9.84
C CYS A 43 1.57 14.43 9.84
N LEU A 44 2.67 15.15 10.04
CA LEU A 44 2.79 16.58 9.88
C LEU A 44 3.74 16.88 8.72
N PHE A 45 3.33 17.78 7.83
CA PHE A 45 4.11 18.20 6.68
C PHE A 45 4.33 19.71 6.73
N PRO A 46 5.57 20.20 6.57
CA PRO A 46 5.82 21.62 6.38
C PRO A 46 5.05 22.15 5.16
N LEU A 47 4.57 23.39 5.23
CA LEU A 47 3.91 24.06 4.10
C LEU A 47 4.81 24.13 2.87
N SER A 48 6.13 24.24 3.07
CA SER A 48 7.12 24.20 1.99
C SER A 48 7.17 22.86 1.25
N THR A 49 6.88 21.74 1.93
CA THR A 49 6.71 20.43 1.27
C THR A 49 5.39 20.39 0.50
N LEU A 50 4.30 20.82 1.15
CA LEU A 50 2.96 20.78 0.54
C LEU A 50 2.81 21.73 -0.64
N SER A 51 3.56 22.83 -0.71
CA SER A 51 3.57 23.74 -1.86
C SER A 51 4.28 23.14 -3.07
N GLN A 52 5.23 22.23 -2.85
CA GLN A 52 5.99 21.57 -3.91
C GLN A 52 5.38 20.25 -4.36
N LEU A 53 4.68 19.55 -3.46
CA LEU A 53 4.15 18.22 -3.67
C LEU A 53 2.66 18.19 -3.37
N ARG A 54 1.89 17.60 -4.29
CA ARG A 54 0.45 17.38 -4.11
C ARG A 54 0.15 15.88 -3.97
N PHE A 55 -0.85 15.58 -3.16
CA PHE A 55 -1.47 14.26 -3.12
C PHE A 55 -2.06 13.92 -4.49
N ASN A 56 -1.96 12.65 -4.87
CA ASN A 56 -2.64 12.18 -6.08
C ASN A 56 -4.05 11.73 -5.71
N GLU A 57 -5.00 12.64 -5.80
CA GLU A 57 -6.40 12.39 -5.49
C GLU A 57 -7.04 11.37 -6.44
N ASP A 58 -6.46 11.15 -7.63
CA ASP A 58 -6.95 10.14 -8.56
C ASP A 58 -6.73 8.71 -8.06
N LEU A 59 -5.85 8.49 -7.07
CA LEU A 59 -5.77 7.20 -6.38
C LEU A 59 -7.02 6.95 -5.51
N PHE A 60 -7.72 8.00 -5.09
CA PHE A 60 -8.94 8.01 -4.29
C PHE A 60 -8.79 7.39 -2.88
N LEU A 61 -8.64 6.07 -2.80
CA LEU A 61 -8.42 5.31 -1.57
C LEU A 61 -7.22 4.40 -1.71
N ASP A 62 -6.52 4.19 -0.59
CA ASP A 62 -5.32 3.37 -0.49
C ASP A 62 -4.15 3.87 -1.37
N ARG A 63 -2.93 3.74 -0.84
CA ARG A 63 -1.67 4.13 -1.51
C ARG A 63 -1.48 5.62 -1.84
N VAL A 64 -2.45 6.51 -1.59
CA VAL A 64 -2.28 7.98 -1.69
C VAL A 64 -1.07 8.44 -0.89
N ASP A 65 -0.98 7.97 0.36
CA ASP A 65 0.12 8.28 1.27
C ASP A 65 1.45 7.79 0.74
N PHE A 66 1.43 6.59 0.17
CA PHE A 66 2.61 5.97 -0.36
C PHE A 66 3.13 6.71 -1.60
N ASP A 67 2.25 7.11 -2.52
CA ASP A 67 2.60 7.97 -3.66
C ASP A 67 3.22 9.29 -3.19
N PHE A 68 2.66 9.91 -2.16
CA PHE A 68 3.18 11.14 -1.58
C PHE A 68 4.59 10.95 -0.98
N ASN A 69 4.80 9.90 -0.21
CA ASN A 69 6.12 9.56 0.35
C ASN A 69 7.14 9.26 -0.76
N LEU A 70 6.74 8.60 -1.85
CA LEU A 70 7.61 8.41 -3.01
C LEU A 70 7.99 9.72 -3.69
N LYS A 71 7.04 10.64 -3.87
CA LYS A 71 7.31 11.99 -4.39
C LYS A 71 8.29 12.75 -3.50
N MET A 72 8.13 12.69 -2.18
CA MET A 72 9.10 13.25 -1.21
C MET A 72 10.49 12.66 -1.41
N LYS A 73 10.58 11.32 -1.46
CA LYS A 73 11.85 10.59 -1.68
C LYS A 73 12.51 10.98 -3.00
N LYS A 74 11.74 11.12 -4.08
CA LYS A 74 12.21 11.59 -5.40
C LYS A 74 12.81 13.00 -5.34
N LYS A 75 12.28 13.87 -4.48
CA LYS A 75 12.80 15.22 -4.22
C LYS A 75 13.92 15.27 -3.18
N GLY A 76 14.37 14.12 -2.67
CA GLY A 76 15.41 14.05 -1.65
C GLY A 76 14.96 14.51 -0.26
N LEU A 77 13.65 14.59 -0.02
CA LEU A 77 13.08 14.97 1.27
C LEU A 77 13.01 13.78 2.22
N LEU A 78 13.22 14.02 3.52
CA LEU A 78 13.13 13.00 4.56
C LEU A 78 11.75 12.92 5.20
N MET A 79 11.30 11.71 5.49
CA MET A 79 10.26 11.45 6.48
C MET A 79 10.94 11.06 7.80
N LEU A 80 10.58 11.73 8.89
CA LEU A 80 11.07 11.45 10.23
C LEU A 80 9.99 10.75 11.05
N GLY A 81 10.35 9.67 11.75
CA GLY A 81 9.49 9.03 12.75
C GLY A 81 9.91 9.44 14.15
N TYR A 82 8.95 9.84 14.98
CA TYR A 82 9.18 10.12 16.40
C TYR A 82 9.46 8.82 17.17
N LYS A 83 10.37 8.84 18.15
CA LYS A 83 10.83 7.62 18.83
C LYS A 83 9.72 6.83 19.53
N GLU A 84 8.66 7.51 19.95
CA GLU A 84 7.53 6.90 20.65
C GLU A 84 6.29 6.85 19.77
N GLN A 85 5.56 5.74 19.84
CA GLN A 85 4.29 5.60 19.15
C GLN A 85 3.21 6.38 19.91
N MET A 86 2.70 7.45 19.31
CA MET A 86 1.66 8.28 19.94
C MET A 86 0.25 7.98 19.42
N LEU A 87 0.13 7.24 18.33
CA LEU A 87 -1.15 6.79 17.78
C LEU A 87 -1.17 5.28 17.66
N ASP A 88 -2.16 4.64 18.28
CA ASP A 88 -2.48 3.25 17.99
C ASP A 88 -3.54 3.19 16.89
N HIS A 89 -3.10 2.75 15.71
CA HIS A 89 -3.99 2.53 14.60
C HIS A 89 -4.48 1.09 14.62
N GLN A 90 -5.79 0.91 14.79
CA GLN A 90 -6.43 -0.38 14.56
C GLN A 90 -6.70 -0.51 13.06
N ALA A 91 -6.09 -1.53 12.44
CA ALA A 91 -6.51 -1.95 11.11
C ALA A 91 -7.99 -2.35 11.14
N GLY A 92 -8.69 -2.17 10.01
CA GLY A 92 -10.13 -2.40 9.91
C GLY A 92 -10.58 -3.72 10.55
N LYS A 93 -11.79 -3.71 11.14
CA LYS A 93 -12.35 -4.89 11.81
C LYS A 93 -12.43 -6.07 10.84
N ILE A 94 -11.83 -7.19 11.22
CA ILE A 94 -11.96 -8.45 10.48
C ILE A 94 -13.43 -8.88 10.56
N ILE A 95 -14.08 -9.03 9.41
CA ILE A 95 -15.49 -9.44 9.31
C ILE A 95 -15.58 -10.95 9.44
N ARG A 96 -14.77 -11.67 8.65
CA ARG A 96 -14.67 -13.14 8.67
C ARG A 96 -13.34 -13.60 8.08
N TYR A 97 -13.01 -14.86 8.24
CA TYR A 97 -11.89 -15.50 7.54
C TYR A 97 -12.36 -16.21 6.27
N VAL A 98 -11.48 -16.32 5.29
CA VAL A 98 -11.71 -17.08 4.05
C VAL A 98 -12.11 -18.52 4.39
N GLN A 99 -13.24 -18.96 3.84
CA GLN A 99 -13.77 -20.32 4.01
C GLN A 99 -13.65 -21.16 2.74
N ASN A 100 -13.39 -20.55 1.58
CA ASN A 100 -13.26 -21.28 0.32
C ASN A 100 -12.07 -22.24 0.31
N LYS A 101 -12.37 -23.55 0.23
CA LYS A 101 -11.39 -24.64 0.23
C LYS A 101 -10.34 -24.53 -0.89
N ASN A 102 -10.71 -23.99 -2.05
CA ASN A 102 -9.78 -23.83 -3.16
C ASN A 102 -8.77 -22.73 -2.87
N ILE A 103 -9.22 -21.61 -2.30
CA ILE A 103 -8.34 -20.53 -1.85
C ILE A 103 -7.38 -21.05 -0.79
N ILE A 104 -7.88 -21.78 0.20
CA ILE A 104 -7.06 -22.39 1.27
C ILE A 104 -5.99 -23.34 0.69
N LYS A 105 -6.35 -24.17 -0.29
CA LYS A 105 -5.38 -25.06 -0.99
C LYS A 105 -4.28 -24.26 -1.70
N ILE A 106 -4.66 -23.18 -2.39
CA ILE A 106 -3.71 -22.31 -3.09
C ILE A 106 -2.78 -21.60 -2.09
N ILE A 107 -3.30 -21.09 -0.97
CA ILE A 107 -2.48 -20.48 0.08
C ILE A 107 -1.45 -21.49 0.59
N LYS A 108 -1.88 -22.70 0.95
CA LYS A 108 -0.97 -23.77 1.42
C LYS A 108 0.09 -24.14 0.37
N PHE A 109 -0.30 -24.17 -0.90
CA PHE A 109 0.62 -24.38 -2.01
C PHE A 109 1.65 -23.24 -2.10
N LEU A 110 1.22 -21.98 -2.05
CA LEU A 110 2.12 -20.82 -2.11
C LEU A 110 3.05 -20.75 -0.89
N GLU A 111 2.56 -21.11 0.31
CA GLU A 111 3.36 -21.23 1.54
C GLU A 111 4.43 -22.33 1.45
N PHE A 112 4.23 -23.34 0.61
CA PHE A 112 5.23 -24.36 0.34
C PHE A 112 6.39 -23.77 -0.48
N PHE A 113 6.09 -23.00 -1.52
CA PHE A 113 7.10 -22.43 -2.43
C PHE A 113 7.69 -21.09 -1.97
N CYS A 114 7.02 -20.39 -1.06
CA CYS A 114 7.45 -19.07 -0.58
C CYS A 114 7.59 -19.09 0.96
N PRO A 115 8.80 -19.36 1.49
CA PRO A 115 9.07 -19.36 2.93
C PRO A 115 8.74 -18.03 3.62
N TYR A 116 8.75 -16.93 2.86
CA TYR A 116 8.34 -15.61 3.32
C TYR A 116 6.87 -15.58 3.79
N LEU A 117 5.97 -16.22 3.05
CA LEU A 117 4.55 -16.38 3.42
C LEU A 117 4.41 -17.17 4.73
N ARG A 118 5.21 -18.23 4.89
CA ARG A 118 5.20 -19.08 6.09
C ARG A 118 5.64 -18.32 7.35
N LYS A 119 6.64 -17.43 7.23
CA LYS A 119 7.16 -16.61 8.34
C LYS A 119 6.15 -15.55 8.81
N HIS A 120 5.37 -15.01 7.88
CA HIS A 120 4.27 -14.08 8.17
C HIS A 120 2.95 -14.79 8.48
N LYS A 121 3.06 -16.06 8.92
CA LYS A 121 2.01 -16.96 9.37
C LYS A 121 0.73 -16.21 9.76
N ALA A 122 -0.28 -16.33 8.91
CA ALA A 122 -1.63 -16.04 9.31
C ALA A 122 -2.05 -17.14 10.28
N GLU A 123 -1.80 -16.97 11.58
CA GLU A 123 -2.51 -17.74 12.63
C GLU A 123 -4.04 -17.54 12.58
N ARG A 124 -4.52 -16.76 11.62
CA ARG A 124 -5.90 -16.29 11.52
C ARG A 124 -6.55 -16.58 10.18
N GLY A 125 -5.83 -16.97 9.13
CA GLY A 125 -6.38 -17.04 7.76
C GLY A 125 -6.51 -15.66 7.11
N ILE A 126 -6.86 -15.61 5.82
CA ILE A 126 -7.08 -14.33 5.13
C ILE A 126 -8.34 -13.69 5.69
N ALA A 127 -8.18 -12.52 6.27
CA ALA A 127 -9.25 -11.74 6.87
C ALA A 127 -9.99 -10.96 5.77
N VAL A 128 -11.27 -11.25 5.61
CA VAL A 128 -12.17 -10.43 4.82
C VAL A 128 -12.52 -9.21 5.67
N SER A 129 -12.06 -8.04 5.24
CA SER A 129 -12.17 -6.80 6.03
C SER A 129 -13.02 -5.72 5.36
N HIS A 130 -13.23 -5.79 4.04
CA HIS A 130 -13.84 -4.72 3.26
C HIS A 130 -14.76 -5.21 2.13
N LYS A 131 -15.56 -4.29 1.57
CA LYS A 131 -16.29 -4.52 0.32
C LYS A 131 -15.28 -4.79 -0.83
N PRO A 132 -15.63 -5.62 -1.83
CA PRO A 132 -14.72 -5.97 -2.95
C PRO A 132 -14.11 -4.75 -3.66
N PHE A 133 -14.83 -3.63 -3.65
CA PHE A 133 -14.38 -2.36 -4.23
C PHE A 133 -13.03 -1.88 -3.69
N ARG A 134 -12.81 -1.90 -2.37
CA ARG A 134 -11.55 -1.43 -1.79
C ARG A 134 -10.37 -2.29 -2.27
N ASN A 135 -10.55 -3.60 -2.29
CA ASN A 135 -9.54 -4.56 -2.76
C ASN A 135 -9.24 -4.38 -4.25
N TYR A 136 -10.25 -4.06 -5.07
CA TYR A 136 -10.03 -3.67 -6.46
C TYR A 136 -9.15 -2.41 -6.57
N LEU A 137 -9.42 -1.38 -5.77
CA LEU A 137 -8.63 -0.13 -5.77
C LEU A 137 -7.18 -0.38 -5.33
N ILE A 138 -6.96 -1.25 -4.33
CA ILE A 138 -5.60 -1.64 -3.90
C ILE A 138 -4.81 -2.20 -5.09
N ILE A 139 -5.37 -3.18 -5.80
CA ILE A 139 -4.71 -3.83 -6.95
C ILE A 139 -4.44 -2.80 -8.06
N ARG A 140 -5.44 -1.99 -8.40
CA ARG A 140 -5.33 -0.96 -9.43
C ARG A 140 -4.25 0.07 -9.10
N ASN A 141 -4.26 0.59 -7.88
CA ASN A 141 -3.34 1.62 -7.43
C ASN A 141 -1.92 1.07 -7.30
N ASN A 142 -1.78 -0.19 -6.87
CA ASN A 142 -0.50 -0.89 -6.91
C ASN A 142 0.05 -0.94 -8.34
N ALA A 143 -0.72 -1.44 -9.31
CA ALA A 143 -0.30 -1.48 -10.72
C ALA A 143 0.11 -0.10 -11.28
N TYR A 144 -0.67 0.95 -10.95
CA TYR A 144 -0.35 2.33 -11.30
C TYR A 144 1.01 2.79 -10.76
N LEU A 145 1.27 2.52 -9.50
CA LEU A 145 2.48 2.94 -8.81
C LEU A 145 3.70 2.14 -9.24
N LEU A 146 3.53 0.86 -9.60
CA LEU A 146 4.61 0.01 -10.09
C LEU A 146 5.30 0.68 -11.26
N ILE A 147 4.57 0.89 -12.36
CA ILE A 147 5.12 1.44 -13.60
C ILE A 147 5.79 2.80 -13.37
N ARG A 148 5.16 3.67 -12.57
CA ARG A 148 5.58 5.07 -12.44
C ARG A 148 6.71 5.28 -11.43
N ASN A 149 7.03 4.28 -10.63
CA ASN A 149 7.96 4.43 -9.51
C ASN A 149 9.02 3.34 -9.39
N ILE A 150 9.14 2.40 -10.35
CA ILE A 150 10.10 1.27 -10.32
C ILE A 150 11.46 1.64 -9.70
N PRO A 151 12.16 2.72 -10.11
CA PRO A 151 13.51 3.03 -9.59
C PRO A 151 13.55 3.40 -8.11
N TYR A 152 12.41 3.75 -7.52
CA TYR A 152 12.28 4.23 -6.15
C TYR A 152 11.63 3.20 -5.22
N LEU A 153 11.13 2.10 -5.77
CA LEU A 153 10.59 0.98 -5.02
C LEU A 153 11.74 0.12 -4.49
N ASP A 154 11.70 -0.23 -3.21
CA ASP A 154 12.63 -1.20 -2.64
C ASP A 154 12.07 -2.63 -2.71
N LYS A 155 12.94 -3.63 -2.53
CA LYS A 155 12.57 -5.05 -2.62
C LYS A 155 11.53 -5.45 -1.57
N VAL A 156 11.55 -4.82 -0.39
CA VAL A 156 10.58 -5.07 0.68
C VAL A 156 9.21 -4.58 0.25
N PHE A 157 9.16 -3.42 -0.41
CA PHE A 157 7.95 -2.86 -0.99
C PHE A 157 7.39 -3.76 -2.09
N LEU A 158 8.22 -4.17 -3.05
CA LEU A 158 7.78 -5.06 -4.13
C LEU A 158 7.18 -6.37 -3.58
N ASN A 159 7.82 -6.99 -2.59
CA ASN A 159 7.34 -8.24 -2.01
C ASN A 159 6.08 -8.07 -1.15
N ASN A 160 6.04 -7.09 -0.24
CA ASN A 160 4.92 -6.97 0.68
C ASN A 160 3.67 -6.39 0.05
N ILE A 161 3.82 -5.43 -0.86
CA ILE A 161 2.69 -4.64 -1.32
C ILE A 161 2.07 -5.18 -2.60
N PHE A 162 2.88 -5.71 -3.52
CA PHE A 162 2.35 -6.35 -4.72
C PHE A 162 2.03 -7.81 -4.47
N ILE A 163 3.02 -8.60 -4.04
CA ILE A 163 2.81 -10.06 -3.97
C ILE A 163 1.82 -10.41 -2.87
N LEU A 164 1.99 -9.88 -1.66
CA LEU A 164 1.05 -10.19 -0.57
C LEU A 164 -0.24 -9.37 -0.65
N GLY A 165 -0.11 -8.07 -0.93
CA GLY A 165 -1.25 -7.17 -1.00
C GLY A 165 -2.24 -7.52 -2.12
N ASP A 166 -1.77 -7.67 -3.36
CA ASP A 166 -2.67 -7.93 -4.50
C ASP A 166 -3.23 -9.35 -4.46
N LEU A 167 -2.43 -10.33 -4.00
CA LEU A 167 -2.90 -11.69 -3.83
C LEU A 167 -3.97 -11.79 -2.74
N SER A 168 -3.77 -11.14 -1.59
CA SER A 168 -4.77 -11.08 -0.52
C SER A 168 -6.05 -10.41 -1.02
N ALA A 169 -5.92 -9.24 -1.67
CA ALA A 169 -7.03 -8.51 -2.24
C ALA A 169 -7.81 -9.35 -3.27
N PHE A 170 -7.11 -10.08 -4.15
CA PHE A 170 -7.73 -10.98 -5.12
C PHE A 170 -8.48 -12.13 -4.44
N MET A 171 -7.86 -12.79 -3.46
CA MET A 171 -8.46 -13.89 -2.72
C MET A 171 -9.70 -13.45 -1.94
N GLU A 172 -9.68 -12.26 -1.34
CA GLU A 172 -10.85 -11.69 -0.69
C GLU A 172 -12.00 -11.40 -1.67
N ILE A 173 -11.70 -10.86 -2.86
CA ILE A 173 -12.73 -10.66 -3.90
C ILE A 173 -13.28 -12.02 -4.34
N TRP A 174 -12.43 -13.04 -4.53
CA TRP A 174 -12.90 -14.39 -4.88
C TRP A 174 -13.80 -14.97 -3.79
N GLU A 175 -13.44 -14.84 -2.52
CA GLU A 175 -14.26 -15.30 -1.40
C GLU A 175 -15.65 -14.63 -1.37
N LEU A 176 -15.73 -13.36 -1.75
CA LEU A 176 -16.99 -12.59 -1.72
C LEU A 176 -17.85 -12.77 -2.97
N GLU A 177 -17.23 -12.84 -4.14
CA GLU A 177 -17.89 -12.65 -5.44
C GLU A 177 -17.74 -13.84 -6.40
N GLY A 178 -16.94 -14.85 -6.03
CA GLY A 178 -16.62 -15.98 -6.90
C GLY A 178 -15.45 -15.72 -7.85
N PHE A 179 -14.88 -16.82 -8.38
CA PHE A 179 -13.60 -16.80 -9.10
C PHE A 179 -13.62 -15.94 -10.36
N PHE A 180 -14.63 -16.13 -11.22
CA PHE A 180 -14.71 -15.44 -12.51
C PHE A 180 -14.85 -13.93 -12.35
N LYS A 181 -15.65 -13.48 -11.38
CA LYS A 181 -15.83 -12.06 -11.07
C LYS A 181 -14.55 -11.47 -10.47
N ALA A 182 -13.88 -12.19 -9.56
CA ALA A 182 -12.58 -11.79 -9.04
C ALA A 182 -11.53 -11.66 -10.15
N LEU A 183 -11.45 -12.63 -11.07
CA LEU A 183 -10.52 -12.60 -12.19
C LEU A 183 -10.79 -11.41 -13.12
N LYS A 184 -12.06 -11.17 -13.47
CA LYS A 184 -12.46 -10.01 -14.28
C LYS A 184 -12.06 -8.70 -13.63
N LEU A 185 -12.30 -8.56 -12.32
CA LEU A 185 -11.94 -7.36 -11.56
C LEU A 185 -10.42 -7.19 -11.46
N PHE A 186 -9.68 -8.27 -11.21
CA PHE A 186 -8.22 -8.27 -11.15
C PHE A 186 -7.59 -7.82 -12.47
N LEU A 187 -8.04 -8.38 -13.59
CA LEU A 187 -7.55 -8.02 -14.92
C LEU A 187 -7.86 -6.55 -15.25
N ARG A 188 -9.10 -6.10 -15.01
CA ARG A 188 -9.48 -4.69 -15.19
C ARG A 188 -8.63 -3.78 -14.31
N ALA A 189 -8.45 -4.10 -13.03
CA ALA A 189 -7.67 -3.29 -12.09
C ALA A 189 -6.24 -3.08 -12.59
N ASN A 190 -5.59 -4.15 -13.03
CA ASN A 190 -4.26 -4.08 -13.62
C ASN A 190 -4.27 -3.24 -14.91
N ILE A 191 -5.16 -3.52 -15.87
CA ILE A 191 -5.23 -2.75 -17.13
C ILE A 191 -5.41 -1.25 -16.86
N VAL A 192 -6.39 -0.88 -16.03
CA VAL A 192 -6.66 0.52 -15.70
C VAL A 192 -5.47 1.16 -14.98
N GLY A 193 -4.90 0.46 -13.99
CA GLY A 193 -3.76 0.96 -13.22
C GLY A 193 -2.54 1.20 -14.11
N LEU A 194 -2.21 0.24 -14.98
CA LEU A 194 -1.10 0.35 -15.92
C LEU A 194 -1.31 1.50 -16.91
N LEU A 195 -2.51 1.63 -17.49
CA LEU A 195 -2.85 2.73 -18.40
C LEU A 195 -2.92 4.10 -17.69
N GLY A 196 -3.24 4.12 -16.40
CA GLY A 196 -3.34 5.34 -15.60
C GLY A 196 -4.66 6.10 -15.70
N HIS A 197 -5.71 5.46 -16.21
CA HIS A 197 -7.05 6.07 -16.32
C HIS A 197 -7.80 6.05 -14.98
N LEU A 198 -7.14 6.49 -13.91
CA LEU A 198 -7.65 6.36 -12.55
C LEU A 198 -8.88 7.24 -12.30
N ARG A 199 -8.87 8.47 -12.81
CA ARG A 199 -9.94 9.46 -12.60
C ARG A 199 -11.24 9.00 -13.27
N GLU A 200 -11.17 8.59 -14.53
CA GLU A 200 -12.30 8.06 -15.29
C GLU A 200 -12.86 6.80 -14.64
N ASP A 201 -11.97 5.93 -14.14
CA ASP A 201 -12.36 4.72 -13.43
C ASP A 201 -13.07 5.04 -12.10
N ASN A 202 -12.57 6.03 -11.33
CA ASN A 202 -13.24 6.50 -10.11
C ASN A 202 -14.63 7.07 -10.41
N LYS A 203 -14.78 7.91 -11.45
CA LYS A 203 -16.09 8.45 -11.85
C LYS A 203 -17.10 7.35 -12.16
N ARG A 204 -16.68 6.34 -12.95
CA ARG A 204 -17.52 5.17 -13.26
C ARG A 204 -18.00 4.42 -12.02
N PHE A 205 -17.26 4.47 -10.92
CA PHE A 205 -17.66 3.85 -9.65
C PHE A 205 -18.52 4.72 -8.75
N LEU A 206 -18.41 6.03 -8.87
CA LEU A 206 -19.26 6.96 -8.13
C LEU A 206 -20.62 7.17 -8.81
N GLU A 207 -20.66 7.08 -10.13
CA GLU A 207 -21.86 7.29 -10.95
C GLU A 207 -22.71 6.01 -11.13
N LYS A 208 -22.09 4.82 -11.01
CA LYS A 208 -22.81 3.56 -10.98
C LYS A 208 -22.81 3.07 -9.55
N ASP A 209 -24.00 2.88 -8.97
CA ASP A 209 -24.13 1.99 -7.82
C ASP A 209 -23.40 0.70 -8.18
N PHE A 210 -22.48 0.29 -7.31
CA PHE A 210 -21.68 -0.92 -7.47
C PHE A 210 -22.57 -2.15 -7.26
N ASN A 211 -23.65 -2.25 -8.02
CA ASN A 211 -24.49 -3.43 -8.17
C ASN A 211 -23.77 -4.33 -9.17
N VAL A 212 -22.91 -5.17 -8.64
CA VAL A 212 -22.36 -6.32 -9.37
C VAL A 212 -22.86 -7.57 -8.71
#